data_AF-A0A2K5ZJ71-F1
#
_entry.id   AF-A0A2K5ZJ71-F1
#
_cell.length_a   1.000
_cell.length_b   1.000
_cell.length_c   1.000
_cell.angle_alpha   90.00
_cell.angle_beta   90.00
_cell.angle_gamma   90.00
#
_symmetry.space_group_name_H-M   'P 1'
#
loop_
_entity.id
_entity.type
_entity.pdbx_description
1 polymer ?
#
loop_
_entity_poly.entity_id
_entity_poly.type
_entity_poly.pdbx_seq_one_letter_code
_entity_poly.pdbx_strand_id
1 'polypeptide(L)'
;MRRSLAPSQLAKRKPEGGSSKDEDWQPGLVTPRKRKSSSETQIQECFLSPFRKPLSQLTNQPPCLDSSQHGHRLKNSENQTYQALDSLNTSRRVLISGTPIQNDLLEYFSLVHFVNSGILGTAHEFKKHFELPILKGRDAAASEADRKLGEERLRELTSIVNRCLIRRTSDILSKYLPVKIEQVVCCRLTPLQTELYKRFLRQAKPAEELREGKMSVSSLSSITSLKKLCNHPALIHDKCVEEEDGFVGALDLFPPGYSSKALEPQLSGKMLVLDYILAVTRSCSSDKVVLVSNYTQTLDLFEKLCRARRYLYVRLDGTMSIKKRAKVVERFNSPSSPDFVFMLSSKAGGCGLNLIGANRLVMFDPDWNPANDEQAMARVWRDGQKKTCYIYRLLSAGTIEEKIFQRQSHKKALSSCVVDEEQDVERHFSLGELKELFILDEASLSDTHDRLHCRRCVNSRQIRPPPDGSDCTSDLAQWNHCTDKRGLQDEVLQAAWDAASTAITFVFHQRSHEEQRGLR
;
A
#
# COMPACT_ATOMS: atom_id res chain seq x y z
N MET A 1 -1.96 46.26 -7.95
CA MET A 1 -0.96 46.98 -7.13
C MET A 1 -0.17 45.95 -6.34
N ARG A 2 1.04 45.61 -6.82
CA ARG A 2 2.34 45.93 -6.20
C ARG A 2 2.62 45.25 -4.83
N ARG A 3 3.55 44.28 -4.90
CA ARG A 3 4.73 44.03 -4.03
C ARG A 3 4.45 43.45 -2.62
N SER A 4 4.72 42.17 -2.32
CA SER A 4 6.00 41.42 -2.24
C SER A 4 6.61 41.38 -0.83
N LEU A 5 7.09 40.18 -0.45
CA LEU A 5 8.10 39.81 0.56
C LEU A 5 7.62 39.42 1.99
N ALA A 6 7.79 38.14 2.30
CA ALA A 6 8.35 37.69 3.59
C ALA A 6 9.89 37.81 3.48
N PRO A 7 10.68 37.98 4.58
CA PRO A 7 11.13 36.79 5.30
C PRO A 7 11.54 36.93 6.79
N SER A 8 11.62 35.77 7.45
CA SER A 8 12.65 35.28 8.40
C SER A 8 12.93 35.96 9.76
N GLN A 9 12.80 35.10 10.79
CA GLN A 9 13.73 34.82 11.89
C GLN A 9 14.20 35.95 12.83
N LEU A 10 13.93 35.83 14.14
CA LEU A 10 14.91 35.47 15.19
C LEU A 10 14.38 35.73 16.61
N ALA A 11 14.80 34.86 17.51
CA ALA A 11 14.56 34.90 18.94
C ALA A 11 15.27 36.08 19.64
N LYS A 12 14.67 36.61 20.73
CA LYS A 12 15.26 36.70 22.09
C LYS A 12 14.43 37.61 23.02
N ARG A 13 14.09 37.03 24.18
CA ARG A 13 14.08 37.56 25.56
C ARG A 13 13.56 38.99 25.87
N LYS A 14 12.56 39.01 26.78
CA LYS A 14 12.23 39.99 27.85
C LYS A 14 13.49 40.61 28.54
N PRO A 15 13.43 41.74 29.31
CA PRO A 15 12.38 42.20 30.26
C PRO A 15 12.08 43.73 30.16
N GLU A 16 11.12 44.36 30.84
CA GLU A 16 11.09 44.76 32.28
C GLU A 16 9.74 45.44 32.66
N GLY A 17 9.42 45.39 33.97
CA GLY A 17 8.54 46.32 34.73
C GLY A 17 7.03 46.03 34.69
N GLY A 18 6.28 45.83 35.78
CA GLY A 18 6.52 45.95 37.23
C GLY A 18 5.25 46.46 37.93
N SER A 19 4.76 45.70 38.92
CA SER A 19 3.87 46.03 40.07
C SER A 19 2.88 44.88 40.31
N SER A 20 3.19 43.94 41.21
CA SER A 20 2.96 43.98 42.66
C SER A 20 1.47 43.96 43.02
N LYS A 21 1.00 42.79 43.46
CA LYS A 21 0.22 42.58 44.70
C LYS A 21 0.16 41.07 44.97
N ASP A 22 0.80 40.68 46.08
CA ASP A 22 0.76 39.36 46.70
C ASP A 22 -0.61 39.13 47.36
N GLU A 23 -1.24 37.98 47.10
CA GLU A 23 -2.15 37.34 48.06
C GLU A 23 -2.01 35.80 47.95
N ASP A 24 -1.66 35.21 49.09
CA ASP A 24 -1.54 33.77 49.35
C ASP A 24 -2.83 32.99 49.03
N TRP A 25 -2.70 31.81 48.43
CA TRP A 25 -3.81 30.86 48.27
C TRP A 25 -3.46 29.48 48.85
N GLN A 26 -4.14 29.11 49.95
CA GLN A 26 -4.11 27.78 50.56
C GLN A 26 -5.17 26.85 49.93
N PRO A 27 -4.91 25.52 49.81
CA PRO A 27 -5.83 24.59 49.14
C PRO A 27 -7.01 24.19 50.03
N GLY A 28 -8.22 24.66 49.67
CA GLY A 28 -9.48 24.28 50.30
C GLY A 28 -10.11 22.99 49.71
N LEU A 29 -10.14 21.97 50.55
CA LEU A 29 -11.15 20.90 50.74
C LEU A 29 -12.14 20.55 49.60
N VAL A 30 -12.02 19.30 49.18
CA VAL A 30 -12.93 18.50 48.34
C VAL A 30 -14.32 18.36 48.97
N THR A 31 -15.37 18.64 48.20
CA THR A 31 -16.73 18.11 48.44
C THR A 31 -17.14 17.13 47.32
N PRO A 32 -17.65 15.92 47.63
CA PRO A 32 -17.89 14.88 46.63
C PRO A 32 -19.26 15.02 45.98
N ARG A 33 -19.33 15.11 44.65
CA ARG A 33 -20.58 14.93 43.89
C ARG A 33 -20.85 13.44 43.64
N LYS A 34 -21.95 12.99 44.25
CA LYS A 34 -22.74 11.76 44.10
C LYS A 34 -22.41 10.85 42.90
N ARG A 35 -22.05 9.59 43.22
CA ARG A 35 -22.09 8.42 42.33
C ARG A 35 -23.52 8.14 41.86
N LYS A 36 -23.73 8.02 40.55
CA LYS A 36 -24.81 7.21 39.98
C LYS A 36 -24.24 5.86 39.56
N SER A 37 -24.85 4.81 40.08
CA SER A 37 -24.61 3.42 39.71
C SER A 37 -25.36 3.09 38.42
N SER A 38 -24.65 2.69 37.37
CA SER A 38 -25.19 1.82 36.33
C SER A 38 -24.05 1.01 35.72
N SER A 39 -24.13 -0.29 35.96
CA SER A 39 -23.29 -1.34 35.41
C SER A 39 -23.51 -1.46 33.91
N GLU A 40 -22.54 -1.04 33.11
CA GLU A 40 -22.36 -1.47 31.73
C GLU A 40 -20.86 -1.32 31.40
N THR A 41 -20.22 -2.44 31.08
CA THR A 41 -18.80 -2.55 30.76
C THR A 41 -18.54 -1.86 29.41
N GLN A 42 -18.38 -0.53 29.41
CA GLN A 42 -17.99 0.21 28.23
C GLN A 42 -16.49 0.00 27.97
N ILE A 43 -16.18 -0.76 26.91
CA ILE A 43 -14.87 -0.75 26.27
C ILE A 43 -14.71 0.65 25.65
N GLN A 44 -14.00 1.53 26.34
CA GLN A 44 -13.71 2.87 25.83
C GLN A 44 -12.55 2.78 24.83
N GLU A 45 -12.88 2.78 23.55
CA GLU A 45 -11.90 2.94 22.47
C GLU A 45 -11.27 4.34 22.54
N CYS A 46 -10.09 4.44 23.16
CA CYS A 46 -9.29 5.66 23.19
C CYS A 46 -8.50 5.82 21.89
N PHE A 47 -9.00 6.65 20.96
CA PHE A 47 -8.26 7.10 19.78
C PHE A 47 -8.00 8.61 19.85
N LEU A 48 -6.94 8.97 20.56
CA LEU A 48 -6.21 10.23 20.44
C LEU A 48 -4.72 9.86 20.40
N SER A 49 -3.94 10.51 19.54
CA SER A 49 -2.47 10.47 19.63
C SER A 49 -2.05 11.20 20.93
N PRO A 50 -1.49 10.52 21.95
CA PRO A 50 -1.10 11.14 23.21
C PRO A 50 0.42 11.41 23.30
N PHE A 51 1.21 11.16 22.24
CA PHE A 51 2.68 11.26 22.30
C PHE A 51 3.22 12.70 22.20
N ARG A 52 2.37 13.71 22.36
CA ARG A 52 2.75 15.07 22.76
C ARG A 52 2.13 15.33 24.14
N LYS A 53 2.90 15.00 25.19
CA LYS A 53 2.61 14.95 26.65
C LYS A 53 1.67 16.04 27.23
N PRO A 54 0.96 15.78 28.36
CA PRO A 54 1.51 15.24 29.61
C PRO A 54 0.95 13.90 30.12
N LEU A 55 1.81 13.21 30.87
CA LEU A 55 1.65 11.89 31.50
C LEU A 55 0.73 11.91 32.74
N SER A 56 0.28 10.70 33.10
CA SER A 56 -0.53 10.25 34.26
C SER A 56 -2.05 10.42 34.06
N GLN A 57 -2.91 9.41 34.19
CA GLN A 57 -2.85 8.12 34.89
C GLN A 57 -3.47 7.02 34.01
N LEU A 58 -2.85 5.84 33.94
CA LEU A 58 -3.55 4.62 33.51
C LEU A 58 -3.53 3.64 34.68
N THR A 59 -4.68 3.53 35.33
CA THR A 59 -4.98 2.68 36.48
C THR A 59 -4.92 1.19 36.10
N ASN A 60 -4.13 0.42 36.86
CA ASN A 60 -4.15 -1.04 37.09
C ASN A 60 -5.13 -1.91 36.26
N GLN A 61 -4.95 -1.93 34.94
CA GLN A 61 -5.50 -2.95 34.06
C GLN A 61 -4.41 -3.38 33.08
N PRO A 62 -4.35 -4.67 32.68
CA PRO A 62 -3.40 -5.11 31.67
C PRO A 62 -3.69 -4.30 30.39
N PRO A 63 -2.74 -3.50 29.89
CA PRO A 63 -2.97 -2.73 28.67
C PRO A 63 -2.99 -3.69 27.49
N CYS A 64 -4.17 -4.14 27.10
CA CYS A 64 -4.41 -4.71 25.79
C CYS A 64 -4.35 -3.54 24.79
N LEU A 65 -3.14 -3.20 24.34
CA LEU A 65 -2.98 -2.30 23.20
C LEU A 65 -3.54 -3.04 21.97
N ASP A 66 -4.73 -2.64 21.50
CA ASP A 66 -5.17 -2.96 20.14
C ASP A 66 -4.33 -2.15 19.16
N SER A 67 -3.09 -2.59 18.96
CA SER A 67 -2.08 -1.96 18.11
C SER A 67 -2.03 -2.59 16.72
N SER A 68 -3.19 -2.83 16.12
CA SER A 68 -3.34 -3.38 14.77
C SER A 68 -2.90 -2.43 13.64
N GLN A 69 -2.34 -1.25 13.95
CA GLN A 69 -1.79 -0.29 12.97
C GLN A 69 -0.28 0.01 13.07
N HIS A 70 0.45 -0.54 14.06
CA HIS A 70 1.72 0.10 14.45
C HIS A 70 2.92 -0.81 14.72
N GLY A 71 2.82 -2.15 14.66
CA GLY A 71 4.00 -3.02 14.83
C GLY A 71 5.12 -2.61 13.88
N HIS A 72 4.81 -2.49 12.59
CA HIS A 72 5.74 -1.97 11.58
C HIS A 72 6.14 -0.49 11.72
N ARG A 73 5.60 0.29 12.66
CA ARG A 73 6.07 1.66 12.96
C ARG A 73 7.16 1.65 14.03
N LEU A 74 7.34 0.53 14.73
CA LEU A 74 8.39 0.27 15.72
C LEU A 74 9.66 -0.31 15.05
N LYS A 75 10.03 0.23 13.89
CA LYS A 75 11.16 -0.25 13.07
C LYS A 75 12.52 -0.01 13.69
N ASN A 76 12.62 1.05 14.49
CA ASN A 76 13.86 1.51 15.09
C ASN A 76 13.62 1.68 16.60
N SER A 77 14.50 1.13 17.42
CA SER A 77 14.54 1.30 18.87
C SER A 77 14.72 2.76 19.29
N GLU A 78 15.28 3.60 18.42
CA GLU A 78 15.42 5.05 18.62
C GLU A 78 14.13 5.84 18.35
N ASN A 79 13.07 5.20 17.84
CA ASN A 79 11.80 5.87 17.61
C ASN A 79 11.19 6.33 18.95
N GLN A 80 10.72 7.58 19.02
CA GLN A 80 10.01 8.13 20.19
C GLN A 80 8.86 7.23 20.66
N THR A 81 8.16 6.58 19.73
CA THR A 81 7.07 5.64 20.06
C THR A 81 7.61 4.39 20.75
N TYR A 82 8.75 3.89 20.30
CA TYR A 82 9.41 2.72 20.90
C TYR A 82 9.81 3.03 22.34
N GLN A 83 10.55 4.12 22.55
CA GLN A 83 11.00 4.54 23.88
C GLN A 83 9.84 4.83 24.83
N ALA A 84 8.78 5.47 24.33
CA ALA A 84 7.60 5.75 25.13
C ALA A 84 6.87 4.47 25.54
N LEU A 85 6.68 3.52 24.63
CA LEU A 85 6.04 2.24 24.93
C LEU A 85 6.90 1.35 25.82
N ASP A 86 8.22 1.36 25.62
CA ASP A 86 9.14 0.57 26.44
C ASP A 86 9.23 1.09 27.88
N SER A 87 9.06 2.40 28.08
CA SER A 87 8.93 3.01 29.40
C SER A 87 7.66 2.60 30.17
N LEU A 88 6.68 1.99 29.49
CA LEU A 88 5.49 1.46 30.16
C LEU A 88 5.82 0.12 30.82
N ASN A 89 5.66 0.08 32.14
CA ASN A 89 5.91 -1.14 32.92
C ASN A 89 4.74 -2.14 32.76
N THR A 90 4.80 -2.95 31.71
CA THR A 90 3.76 -3.93 31.36
C THR A 90 4.31 -5.35 31.36
N SER A 91 3.65 -6.28 32.05
CA SER A 91 4.12 -7.67 32.15
C SER A 91 3.96 -8.50 30.87
N ARG A 92 3.06 -8.11 29.96
CA ARG A 92 2.79 -8.83 28.71
C ARG A 92 2.69 -7.84 27.57
N ARG A 93 3.34 -8.16 26.44
CA ARG A 93 3.35 -7.35 25.22
C ARG A 93 2.90 -8.23 24.06
N VAL A 94 1.92 -7.77 23.29
CA VAL A 94 1.44 -8.45 22.07
C VAL A 94 1.59 -7.48 20.91
N LEU A 95 2.31 -7.90 19.87
CA LEU A 95 2.57 -7.09 18.69
C LEU A 95 1.90 -7.71 17.46
N ILE A 96 1.14 -6.90 16.73
CA ILE A 96 0.46 -7.29 15.50
C ILE A 96 1.15 -6.59 14.33
N SER A 97 1.57 -7.35 13.33
CA SER A 97 2.11 -6.84 12.08
C SER A 97 1.54 -7.61 10.90
N GLY A 98 1.24 -6.92 9.81
CA GLY A 98 0.81 -7.56 8.56
C GLY A 98 1.97 -8.27 7.84
N THR A 99 3.18 -7.73 7.97
CA THR A 99 4.42 -8.31 7.43
C THR A 99 5.43 -8.43 8.57
N PRO A 100 5.98 -9.62 8.85
CA PRO A 100 6.93 -9.83 9.93
C PRO A 100 8.21 -9.02 9.73
N ILE A 101 8.63 -8.79 8.48
CA ILE A 101 9.83 -8.02 8.12
C ILE A 101 9.49 -7.08 6.96
N GLN A 102 9.89 -5.81 7.03
CA GLN A 102 9.60 -4.83 5.97
C GLN A 102 10.82 -4.41 5.16
N ASN A 103 11.94 -4.12 5.82
CA ASN A 103 13.14 -3.66 5.11
C ASN A 103 14.44 -4.34 5.57
N ASP A 104 14.61 -4.65 6.86
CA ASP A 104 15.87 -5.19 7.39
C ASP A 104 15.66 -6.12 8.59
N LEU A 105 16.58 -7.07 8.80
CA LEU A 105 16.63 -7.95 9.97
C LEU A 105 16.76 -7.18 11.28
N LEU A 106 17.37 -5.99 11.28
CA LEU A 106 17.41 -5.13 12.46
C LEU A 106 16.02 -4.61 12.87
N GLU A 107 15.13 -4.37 11.90
CA GLU A 107 13.74 -4.05 12.19
C GLU A 107 13.09 -5.24 12.90
N TYR A 108 13.37 -6.46 12.43
CA TYR A 108 12.86 -7.68 13.05
C TYR A 108 13.37 -7.87 14.48
N PHE A 109 14.67 -7.65 14.72
CA PHE A 109 15.24 -7.64 16.06
C PHE A 109 14.52 -6.65 16.97
N SER A 110 14.31 -5.42 16.49
CA SER A 110 13.65 -4.36 17.27
C SER A 110 12.24 -4.78 17.70
N LEU A 111 11.48 -5.43 16.81
CA LEU A 111 10.13 -5.95 17.09
C LEU A 111 10.16 -7.10 18.10
N VAL A 112 11.04 -8.08 17.91
CA VAL A 112 11.14 -9.25 18.78
C VAL A 112 11.63 -8.83 20.17
N HIS A 113 12.65 -7.96 20.23
CA HIS A 113 13.18 -7.40 21.47
C HIS A 113 12.12 -6.60 22.24
N PHE A 114 11.27 -5.86 21.52
CA PHE A 114 10.16 -5.13 22.15
C PHE A 114 9.16 -6.07 22.82
N VAL A 115 8.82 -7.18 22.18
CA VAL A 115 7.86 -8.17 22.70
C VAL A 115 8.47 -9.00 23.83
N ASN A 116 9.66 -9.54 23.59
CA ASN A 116 10.40 -10.38 24.52
C ASN A 116 11.85 -9.87 24.62
N SER A 117 12.08 -8.97 25.58
CA SER A 117 13.42 -8.49 25.87
C SER A 117 14.31 -9.63 26.38
N GLY A 118 15.49 -9.81 25.78
CA GLY A 118 16.52 -10.75 26.25
C GLY A 118 16.64 -12.06 25.48
N ILE A 119 15.67 -12.45 24.63
CA ILE A 119 15.76 -13.73 23.88
C ILE A 119 16.78 -13.71 22.73
N LEU A 120 17.10 -12.53 22.20
CA LEU A 120 18.06 -12.34 21.10
C LEU A 120 19.33 -11.58 21.52
N GLY A 121 19.51 -11.35 22.83
CA GLY A 121 20.60 -10.53 23.37
C GLY A 121 20.48 -9.05 23.02
N THR A 122 21.63 -8.37 22.99
CA THR A 122 21.76 -6.96 22.60
C THR A 122 21.76 -6.78 21.08
N ALA A 123 21.48 -5.57 20.60
CA ALA A 123 21.52 -5.26 19.17
C ALA A 123 22.88 -5.58 18.53
N HIS A 124 23.98 -5.37 19.28
CA HIS A 124 25.33 -5.66 18.79
C HIS A 124 25.59 -7.17 18.67
N GLU A 125 25.18 -7.95 19.67
CA GLU A 125 25.27 -9.42 19.63
C GLU A 125 24.42 -9.98 18.51
N PHE A 126 23.17 -9.51 18.36
CA PHE A 126 22.30 -9.91 17.27
C PHE A 126 22.94 -9.64 15.90
N LYS A 127 23.49 -8.44 15.72
CA LYS A 127 24.13 -8.04 14.46
C LYS A 127 25.31 -8.95 14.11
N LYS A 128 26.16 -9.22 15.09
CA LYS A 128 27.36 -10.06 14.91
C LYS A 128 27.01 -11.54 14.69
N HIS A 129 26.02 -12.05 15.42
CA HIS A 129 25.70 -13.47 15.46
C HIS A 129 24.72 -13.91 14.37
N PHE A 130 23.77 -13.06 14.00
CA PHE A 130 22.71 -13.38 13.03
C PHE A 130 22.81 -12.51 11.78
N GLU A 131 22.69 -11.18 11.90
CA GLU A 131 22.54 -10.28 10.74
C GLU A 131 23.71 -10.39 9.74
N LEU A 132 24.95 -10.22 10.20
CA LEU A 132 26.13 -10.22 9.34
C LEU A 132 26.38 -11.58 8.67
N PRO A 133 26.34 -12.73 9.38
CA PRO A 133 26.46 -14.03 8.74
C PRO A 133 25.35 -14.32 7.72
N ILE A 134 24.09 -13.97 8.03
CA ILE A 134 22.96 -14.18 7.12
C ILE A 134 23.10 -13.32 5.87
N LEU A 135 23.50 -12.05 6.02
CA LEU A 135 23.75 -11.15 4.89
C LEU A 135 24.90 -11.67 4.03
N LYS A 136 26.02 -12.04 4.65
CA LYS A 136 27.21 -12.52 3.94
C LYS A 136 26.94 -13.84 3.21
N GLY A 137 26.19 -14.76 3.83
CA GLY A 137 25.81 -16.02 3.18
C GLY A 137 24.80 -15.86 2.06
N ARG A 138 24.09 -14.73 1.97
CA ARG A 138 23.13 -14.42 0.90
C ARG A 138 23.74 -13.62 -0.25
N ASP A 139 24.99 -13.19 -0.13
CA ASP A 139 25.69 -12.49 -1.21
C ASP A 139 25.91 -13.43 -2.40
N ALA A 140 25.71 -12.95 -3.63
CA ALA A 140 25.92 -13.75 -4.84
C ALA A 140 27.39 -14.22 -4.99
N ALA A 141 28.34 -13.48 -4.40
CA ALA A 141 29.76 -13.82 -4.35
C ALA A 141 30.15 -14.62 -3.09
N ALA A 142 29.19 -15.07 -2.28
CA ALA A 142 29.45 -15.81 -1.05
C ALA A 142 30.12 -17.17 -1.32
N SER A 143 31.11 -17.50 -0.48
CA SER A 143 31.68 -18.84 -0.46
C SER A 143 30.65 -19.88 0.01
N GLU A 144 30.83 -21.16 -0.34
CA GLU A 144 29.96 -22.22 0.19
C GLU A 144 29.96 -22.28 1.72
N ALA A 145 31.10 -21.97 2.35
CA ALA A 145 31.21 -21.90 3.80
C ALA A 145 30.35 -20.76 4.39
N ASP A 146 30.37 -19.58 3.76
CA ASP A 146 29.55 -18.43 4.18
C ASP A 146 28.06 -18.70 3.97
N ARG A 147 27.68 -19.33 2.86
CA ARG A 147 26.30 -19.76 2.59
C ARG A 147 25.78 -20.69 3.68
N LYS A 148 26.54 -21.75 3.98
CA LYS A 148 26.16 -22.74 5.00
C LYS A 148 26.03 -22.09 6.39
N LEU A 149 26.97 -21.22 6.75
CA LEU A 149 26.91 -20.49 8.02
C LEU A 149 25.70 -19.55 8.08
N GLY A 150 25.40 -18.83 6.99
CA GLY A 150 24.23 -17.95 6.90
C GLY A 150 22.91 -18.71 7.08
N GLU A 151 22.77 -19.87 6.43
CA GLU A 151 21.58 -20.74 6.57
C GLU A 151 21.44 -21.33 7.99
N GLU A 152 22.54 -21.73 8.62
CA GLU A 152 22.54 -22.25 9.99
C GLU A 152 22.06 -21.17 10.98
N ARG A 153 22.60 -19.94 10.85
CA ARG A 153 22.17 -18.80 11.68
C ARG A 153 20.73 -18.40 11.43
N LEU A 154 20.26 -18.50 10.19
CA LEU A 154 18.87 -18.24 9.86
C LEU A 154 17.93 -19.26 10.53
N ARG A 155 18.24 -20.55 10.42
CA ARG A 155 17.45 -21.63 11.08
C ARG A 155 17.42 -21.47 12.60
N GLU A 156 18.56 -21.13 13.20
CA GLU A 156 18.65 -20.84 14.63
C GLU A 156 17.74 -19.67 15.02
N LEU A 157 17.80 -18.56 14.28
CA LEU A 157 16.96 -17.39 14.51
C LEU A 157 15.47 -17.74 14.39
N THR A 158 15.08 -18.45 13.33
CA THR A 158 13.70 -18.85 13.08
C THR A 158 13.17 -19.76 14.19
N SER A 159 13.97 -20.72 14.66
CA SER A 159 13.61 -21.60 15.78
C SER A 159 13.34 -20.84 17.09
N ILE A 160 14.13 -19.81 17.38
CA ILE A 160 13.93 -18.96 18.57
C ILE A 160 12.64 -18.15 18.41
N VAL A 161 12.46 -17.47 17.27
CA VAL A 161 11.34 -16.53 17.09
C VAL A 161 10.01 -17.25 16.90
N ASN A 162 9.98 -18.45 16.30
CA ASN A 162 8.77 -19.27 16.15
C ASN A 162 8.13 -19.66 17.50
N ARG A 163 8.87 -19.58 18.62
CA ARG A 163 8.29 -19.79 19.96
C ARG A 163 7.39 -18.64 20.41
N CYS A 164 7.57 -17.44 19.86
CA CYS A 164 6.80 -16.25 20.21
C CYS A 164 6.06 -15.60 19.03
N LEU A 165 6.08 -16.23 17.85
CA LEU A 165 5.45 -15.73 16.63
C LEU A 165 4.37 -16.70 16.16
N ILE A 166 3.20 -16.16 15.85
CA ILE A 166 2.13 -16.89 15.18
C ILE A 166 1.85 -16.22 13.83
N ARG A 167 1.98 -16.98 12.75
CA ARG A 167 1.67 -16.53 11.39
C ARG A 167 0.71 -17.52 10.74
N ARG A 168 -0.31 -16.97 10.09
CA ARG A 168 -1.24 -17.71 9.25
C ARG A 168 -1.43 -16.93 7.95
N THR A 169 -1.39 -17.62 6.84
CA THR A 169 -1.55 -17.08 5.49
C THR A 169 -3.03 -17.06 5.10
N SER A 170 -3.37 -16.33 4.03
CA SER A 170 -4.76 -16.15 3.59
C SER A 170 -5.34 -17.35 2.83
N ASP A 171 -4.51 -18.30 2.43
CA ASP A 171 -4.90 -19.57 1.81
C ASP A 171 -5.91 -20.35 2.67
N ILE A 172 -5.82 -20.27 4.01
CA ILE A 172 -6.76 -20.95 4.90
C ILE A 172 -8.21 -20.47 4.72
N LEU A 173 -8.40 -19.25 4.23
CA LEU A 173 -9.72 -18.65 3.97
C LEU A 173 -10.39 -19.30 2.76
N SER A 174 -9.61 -19.88 1.85
CA SER A 174 -10.11 -20.60 0.66
C SER A 174 -11.01 -21.78 1.01
N LYS A 175 -10.91 -22.30 2.24
CA LYS A 175 -11.69 -23.46 2.70
C LYS A 175 -13.17 -23.15 2.91
N TYR A 176 -13.55 -21.88 3.06
CA TYR A 176 -14.93 -21.49 3.38
C TYR A 176 -15.41 -20.19 2.74
N LEU A 177 -14.50 -19.35 2.22
CA LEU A 177 -14.90 -18.17 1.43
C LEU A 177 -15.12 -18.55 -0.04
N PRO A 178 -15.96 -17.79 -0.77
CA PRO A 178 -16.08 -17.94 -2.22
C PRO A 178 -14.74 -17.75 -2.95
N VAL A 179 -14.68 -18.19 -4.21
CA VAL A 179 -13.50 -18.02 -5.04
C VAL A 179 -13.11 -16.54 -5.14
N LYS A 180 -11.83 -16.25 -4.91
CA LYS A 180 -11.20 -14.96 -5.22
C LYS A 180 -10.41 -15.11 -6.51
N ILE A 181 -10.59 -14.19 -7.44
CA ILE A 181 -9.82 -14.04 -8.66
C ILE A 181 -9.03 -12.73 -8.53
N GLU A 182 -7.71 -12.81 -8.64
CA GLU A 182 -6.80 -11.67 -8.60
C GLU A 182 -6.16 -11.47 -9.98
N GLN A 183 -6.17 -10.22 -10.46
CA GLN A 183 -5.80 -9.85 -11.81
C GLN A 183 -4.93 -8.59 -11.77
N VAL A 184 -3.68 -8.72 -12.16
CA VAL A 184 -2.77 -7.59 -12.38
C VAL A 184 -2.87 -7.18 -13.84
N VAL A 185 -3.39 -5.99 -14.10
CA VAL A 185 -3.73 -5.50 -15.44
C VAL A 185 -2.74 -4.43 -15.85
N CYS A 186 -1.88 -4.77 -16.81
CA CYS A 186 -0.92 -3.85 -17.41
C CYS A 186 -1.64 -3.01 -18.48
N CYS A 187 -1.63 -1.71 -18.28
CA CYS A 187 -2.31 -0.71 -19.09
C CYS A 187 -1.27 0.11 -19.85
N ARG A 188 -1.39 0.20 -21.17
CA ARG A 188 -0.55 1.07 -22.02
C ARG A 188 -0.80 2.54 -21.67
N LEU A 189 0.26 3.34 -21.62
CA LEU A 189 0.14 4.80 -21.58
C LEU A 189 -0.53 5.33 -22.85
N THR A 190 -1.34 6.38 -22.72
CA THR A 190 -1.88 7.09 -23.89
C THR A 190 -0.78 7.83 -24.65
N PRO A 191 -0.97 8.18 -25.93
CA PRO A 191 0.00 8.98 -26.68
C PRO A 191 0.40 10.28 -25.95
N LEU A 192 -0.58 10.95 -25.33
CA LEU A 192 -0.36 12.13 -24.50
C LEU A 192 0.52 11.81 -23.28
N GLN A 193 0.18 10.75 -22.53
CA GLN A 193 0.96 10.34 -21.36
C GLN A 193 2.40 10.01 -21.75
N THR A 194 2.60 9.27 -22.83
CA THR A 194 3.92 8.87 -23.31
C THR A 194 4.78 10.09 -23.65
N GLU A 195 4.25 11.07 -24.38
CA GLU A 195 5.02 12.26 -24.74
C GLU A 195 5.33 13.15 -23.52
N LEU A 196 4.35 13.31 -22.61
CA LEU A 196 4.58 14.01 -21.35
C LEU A 196 5.65 13.32 -20.49
N TYR A 197 5.63 11.98 -20.43
CA TYR A 197 6.59 11.20 -19.65
C TYR A 197 8.00 11.36 -20.22
N LYS A 198 8.15 11.24 -21.55
CA LYS A 198 9.43 11.44 -22.25
C LYS A 198 9.97 12.86 -22.05
N ARG A 199 9.12 13.87 -22.23
CA ARG A 199 9.51 15.28 -22.07
C ARG A 199 9.96 15.55 -20.63
N PHE A 200 9.23 15.03 -19.64
CA PHE A 200 9.60 15.14 -18.24
C PHE A 200 10.97 14.52 -17.95
N LEU A 201 11.21 13.28 -18.39
CA LEU A 201 12.50 12.61 -18.20
C LEU A 201 13.67 13.36 -18.85
N ARG A 202 13.47 13.93 -20.04
CA ARG A 202 14.49 14.69 -20.77
C ARG A 202 14.84 16.02 -20.09
N GLN A 203 13.85 16.68 -19.49
CA GLN A 203 14.03 17.99 -18.85
C GLN A 203 14.53 17.84 -17.41
N ALA A 204 13.83 17.08 -16.57
CA ALA A 204 14.15 16.94 -15.14
C ALA A 204 15.39 16.04 -14.90
N LYS A 205 15.77 15.20 -15.87
CA LYS A 205 16.94 14.30 -15.83
C LYS A 205 17.16 13.60 -14.47
N PRO A 206 16.12 13.01 -13.86
CA PRO A 206 16.19 12.53 -12.48
C PRO A 206 17.22 11.40 -12.28
N ALA A 207 17.55 10.68 -13.36
CA ALA A 207 18.56 9.62 -13.34
C ALA A 207 20.01 10.14 -13.21
N GLU A 208 20.29 11.35 -13.68
CA GLU A 208 21.61 12.00 -13.58
C GLU A 208 21.82 12.62 -12.19
N GLU A 209 20.74 13.02 -11.52
CA GLU A 209 20.77 13.61 -10.18
C GLU A 209 21.00 12.58 -9.05
N LEU A 210 20.90 11.28 -9.37
CA LEU A 210 21.18 10.20 -8.43
C LEU A 210 22.69 10.08 -8.19
N ARG A 211 23.17 10.62 -7.06
CA ARG A 211 24.55 10.41 -6.57
C ARG A 211 24.62 9.19 -5.64
N GLU A 212 25.80 8.58 -5.55
CA GLU A 212 26.11 7.37 -4.76
C GLU A 212 25.41 7.34 -3.39
N GLY A 213 24.40 6.47 -3.28
CA GLY A 213 23.82 6.02 -2.01
C GLY A 213 22.74 6.90 -1.36
N LYS A 214 22.35 8.05 -1.93
CA LYS A 214 21.24 8.86 -1.35
C LYS A 214 20.28 9.36 -2.43
N MET A 215 19.00 9.05 -2.25
CA MET A 215 17.93 9.65 -3.05
C MET A 215 17.85 11.15 -2.75
N SER A 216 17.99 11.98 -3.78
CA SER A 216 17.77 13.43 -3.66
C SER A 216 16.29 13.73 -3.41
N VAL A 217 16.00 14.85 -2.74
CA VAL A 217 14.63 15.38 -2.59
C VAL A 217 13.98 15.59 -3.97
N SER A 218 14.78 15.98 -4.97
CA SER A 218 14.35 16.14 -6.38
C SER A 218 13.95 14.81 -7.05
N SER A 219 14.64 13.71 -6.73
CA SER A 219 14.27 12.39 -7.26
C SER A 219 12.91 11.92 -6.70
N LEU A 220 12.61 12.25 -5.44
CA LEU A 220 11.31 11.92 -4.82
C LEU A 220 10.15 12.74 -5.41
N SER A 221 10.37 14.03 -5.70
CA SER A 221 9.36 14.85 -6.40
C SER A 221 9.13 14.33 -7.82
N SER A 222 10.20 13.94 -8.53
CA SER A 222 10.12 13.33 -9.86
C SER A 222 9.32 12.03 -9.88
N ILE A 223 9.60 11.12 -8.93
CA ILE A 223 8.80 9.90 -8.74
C ILE A 223 7.32 10.24 -8.52
N THR A 224 7.04 11.24 -7.68
CA THR A 224 5.67 11.66 -7.38
C THR A 224 4.97 12.20 -8.62
N SER A 225 5.64 13.02 -9.42
CA SER A 225 5.13 13.54 -10.69
C SER A 225 4.84 12.43 -11.71
N LEU A 226 5.75 11.47 -11.87
CA LEU A 226 5.55 10.33 -12.77
C LEU A 226 4.39 9.44 -12.34
N LYS A 227 4.25 9.14 -11.04
CA LYS A 227 3.09 8.40 -10.52
C LYS A 227 1.77 9.14 -10.78
N LYS A 228 1.74 10.47 -10.60
CA LYS A 228 0.57 11.29 -10.92
C LYS A 228 0.25 11.24 -12.42
N LEU A 229 1.25 11.32 -13.28
CA LEU A 229 1.09 11.23 -14.73
C LEU A 229 0.53 9.85 -15.16
N CYS A 230 1.04 8.75 -14.60
CA CYS A 230 0.51 7.40 -14.83
C CYS A 230 -0.97 7.28 -14.43
N ASN A 231 -1.36 7.91 -13.31
CA ASN A 231 -2.76 7.96 -12.88
C ASN A 231 -3.62 8.76 -13.88
N HIS A 232 -3.28 10.03 -14.13
CA HIS A 232 -3.94 10.86 -15.13
C HIS A 232 -3.17 12.16 -15.43
N PRO A 233 -3.06 12.62 -16.70
CA PRO A 233 -2.45 13.92 -17.04
C PRO A 233 -3.07 15.12 -16.30
N ALA A 234 -4.34 15.05 -15.94
CA ALA A 234 -5.01 16.08 -15.13
C ALA A 234 -4.33 16.37 -13.78
N LEU A 235 -3.61 15.40 -13.20
CA LEU A 235 -2.94 15.54 -11.89
C LEU A 235 -1.63 16.32 -11.97
N ILE A 236 -1.08 16.49 -13.17
CA ILE A 236 0.13 17.28 -13.42
C ILE A 236 -0.15 18.55 -14.22
N HIS A 237 -1.40 18.77 -14.65
CA HIS A 237 -1.77 19.91 -15.49
C HIS A 237 -1.39 21.25 -14.86
N ASP A 238 -1.63 21.44 -13.55
CA ASP A 238 -1.27 22.68 -12.86
C ASP A 238 0.25 22.94 -12.91
N LYS A 239 1.07 21.89 -12.83
CA LYS A 239 2.53 21.97 -12.98
C LYS A 239 2.95 22.36 -14.40
N CYS A 240 2.18 21.94 -15.40
CA CYS A 240 2.40 22.35 -16.79
C CYS A 240 2.03 23.82 -17.03
N VAL A 241 0.97 24.32 -16.39
CA VAL A 241 0.56 25.73 -16.46
C VAL A 241 1.58 26.63 -15.76
N GLU A 242 2.12 26.19 -14.63
CA GLU A 242 3.14 26.91 -13.86
C GLU A 242 4.55 26.79 -14.46
N GLU A 243 4.71 26.00 -15.52
CA GLU A 243 6.01 25.68 -16.14
C GLU A 243 7.06 25.23 -15.10
N GLU A 244 6.63 24.41 -14.14
CA GLU A 244 7.55 23.82 -13.15
C GLU A 244 8.67 23.02 -13.84
N ASP A 245 9.77 22.84 -13.13
CA ASP A 245 10.91 22.05 -13.62
C ASP A 245 10.46 20.64 -14.07
N GLY A 246 10.86 20.26 -15.28
CA GLY A 246 10.40 19.06 -15.97
C GLY A 246 9.13 19.20 -16.83
N PHE A 247 8.40 20.33 -16.76
CA PHE A 247 7.13 20.54 -17.47
C PHE A 247 7.10 21.76 -18.39
N VAL A 248 8.25 22.37 -18.67
CA VAL A 248 8.34 23.56 -19.52
C VAL A 248 7.81 23.25 -20.92
N GLY A 249 6.79 23.99 -21.37
CA GLY A 249 6.07 23.81 -22.63
C GLY A 249 5.32 22.47 -22.77
N ALA A 250 5.06 21.77 -21.66
CA ALA A 250 4.26 20.54 -21.67
C ALA A 250 2.77 20.82 -21.91
N LEU A 251 2.31 22.06 -21.68
CA LEU A 251 0.93 22.48 -21.91
C LEU A 251 0.51 22.32 -23.37
N ASP A 252 1.43 22.57 -24.31
CA ASP A 252 1.19 22.46 -25.76
C ASP A 252 0.83 21.04 -26.22
N LEU A 253 1.11 20.03 -25.39
CA LEU A 253 0.80 18.63 -25.68
C LEU A 253 -0.67 18.30 -25.37
N PHE A 254 -1.33 19.07 -24.50
CA PHE A 254 -2.72 18.82 -24.14
C PHE A 254 -3.67 19.08 -25.32
N PRO A 255 -4.79 18.34 -25.42
CA PRO A 255 -5.72 18.51 -26.52
C PRO A 255 -6.31 19.94 -26.53
N PRO A 256 -6.64 20.49 -27.73
CA PRO A 256 -7.20 21.82 -27.83
C PRO A 256 -8.53 21.90 -27.09
N GLY A 257 -8.69 22.93 -26.23
CA GLY A 257 -9.89 23.09 -25.41
C GLY A 257 -9.94 22.21 -24.15
N TYR A 258 -8.84 21.58 -23.77
CA TYR A 258 -8.73 20.84 -22.51
C TYR A 258 -9.20 21.68 -21.32
N SER A 259 -9.97 21.06 -20.42
CA SER A 259 -10.45 21.69 -19.19
C SER A 259 -10.31 20.76 -17.99
N SER A 260 -9.75 21.26 -16.90
CA SER A 260 -9.66 20.53 -15.63
C SER A 260 -11.01 20.26 -14.95
N LYS A 261 -12.10 20.88 -15.43
CA LYS A 261 -13.46 20.71 -14.88
C LYS A 261 -14.06 19.35 -15.24
N ALA A 262 -13.97 18.96 -16.51
CA ALA A 262 -14.45 17.67 -16.99
C ALA A 262 -13.32 16.64 -16.95
N LEU A 263 -13.62 15.42 -16.51
CA LEU A 263 -12.66 14.33 -16.63
C LEU A 263 -12.81 13.67 -17.99
N GLU A 264 -11.69 13.47 -18.68
CA GLU A 264 -11.60 12.73 -19.95
C GLU A 264 -10.85 11.41 -19.73
N PRO A 265 -11.54 10.29 -19.43
CA PRO A 265 -10.90 9.02 -19.10
C PRO A 265 -9.93 8.52 -20.17
N GLN A 266 -10.21 8.83 -21.44
CA GLN A 266 -9.38 8.48 -22.58
C GLN A 266 -7.97 9.08 -22.58
N LEU A 267 -7.70 10.08 -21.73
CA LEU A 267 -6.36 10.68 -21.62
C LEU A 267 -5.42 9.86 -20.73
N SER A 268 -5.92 8.83 -20.02
CA SER A 268 -5.10 7.91 -19.23
C SER A 268 -5.46 6.45 -19.49
N GLY A 269 -4.46 5.61 -19.76
CA GLY A 269 -4.68 4.18 -20.02
C GLY A 269 -5.40 3.49 -18.87
N LYS A 270 -4.94 3.72 -17.63
CA LYS A 270 -5.57 3.15 -16.43
C LYS A 270 -6.97 3.70 -16.18
N MET A 271 -7.18 5.00 -16.38
CA MET A 271 -8.50 5.61 -16.17
C MET A 271 -9.51 5.12 -17.20
N LEU A 272 -9.08 4.92 -18.45
CA LEU A 272 -9.89 4.34 -19.52
C LEU A 272 -10.30 2.89 -19.19
N VAL A 273 -9.35 2.06 -18.76
CA VAL A 273 -9.63 0.67 -18.32
C VAL A 273 -10.58 0.66 -17.13
N LEU A 274 -10.37 1.53 -16.14
CA LEU A 274 -11.28 1.68 -15.00
C LEU A 274 -12.70 2.05 -15.44
N ASP A 275 -12.84 3.03 -16.33
CA ASP A 275 -14.15 3.47 -16.85
C ASP A 275 -14.90 2.32 -17.52
N TYR A 276 -14.21 1.50 -18.31
CA TYR A 276 -14.79 0.30 -18.92
C TYR A 276 -15.14 -0.78 -17.91
N ILE A 277 -14.27 -1.09 -16.93
CA ILE A 277 -14.58 -2.05 -15.87
C ILE A 277 -15.86 -1.62 -15.14
N LEU A 278 -15.99 -0.34 -14.79
CA LEU A 278 -17.19 0.19 -14.11
C LEU A 278 -18.43 0.12 -15.01
N ALA A 279 -18.31 0.53 -16.27
CA ALA A 279 -19.42 0.52 -17.23
C ALA A 279 -19.95 -0.89 -17.47
N VAL A 280 -19.05 -1.84 -17.78
CA VAL A 280 -19.40 -3.24 -18.02
C VAL A 280 -19.96 -3.89 -16.76
N THR A 281 -19.34 -3.65 -15.59
CA THR A 281 -19.88 -4.16 -14.31
C THR A 281 -21.31 -3.68 -14.11
N ARG A 282 -21.59 -2.40 -14.36
CA ARG A 282 -22.91 -1.80 -14.16
C ARG A 282 -23.95 -2.31 -15.15
N SER A 283 -23.57 -2.61 -16.39
CA SER A 283 -24.48 -3.09 -17.43
C SER A 283 -24.74 -4.60 -17.36
N CYS A 284 -23.74 -5.38 -16.97
CA CYS A 284 -23.79 -6.84 -17.04
C CYS A 284 -24.07 -7.50 -15.68
N SER A 285 -23.96 -6.77 -14.57
CA SER A 285 -24.14 -7.34 -13.23
C SER A 285 -24.80 -6.36 -12.26
N SER A 286 -25.20 -6.90 -11.10
CA SER A 286 -25.65 -6.11 -9.94
C SER A 286 -24.53 -5.95 -8.89
N ASP A 287 -23.28 -6.15 -9.30
CA ASP A 287 -22.12 -6.11 -8.43
C ASP A 287 -21.81 -4.67 -8.00
N LYS A 288 -21.34 -4.51 -6.77
CA LYS A 288 -20.81 -3.23 -6.27
C LYS A 288 -19.29 -3.26 -6.33
N VAL A 289 -18.69 -2.09 -6.52
CA VAL A 289 -17.24 -1.93 -6.74
C VAL A 289 -16.60 -1.10 -5.64
N VAL A 290 -15.47 -1.57 -5.12
CA VAL A 290 -14.59 -0.80 -4.23
C VAL A 290 -13.44 -0.21 -5.05
N LEU A 291 -13.25 1.11 -4.99
CA LEU A 291 -12.11 1.78 -5.62
C LEU A 291 -11.08 2.19 -4.57
N VAL A 292 -9.83 1.79 -4.77
CA VAL A 292 -8.73 2.11 -3.85
C VAL A 292 -7.67 2.89 -4.61
N SER A 293 -7.22 4.00 -4.00
CA SER A 293 -6.03 4.74 -4.43
C SER A 293 -5.22 5.16 -3.20
N ASN A 294 -3.90 5.31 -3.35
CA ASN A 294 -3.05 5.88 -2.32
C ASN A 294 -3.15 7.41 -2.23
N TYR A 295 -3.76 8.06 -3.24
CA TYR A 295 -3.77 9.51 -3.40
C TYR A 295 -5.19 10.08 -3.38
N THR A 296 -5.44 11.06 -2.51
CA THR A 296 -6.73 11.76 -2.45
C THR A 296 -7.07 12.51 -3.73
N GLN A 297 -6.07 13.08 -4.41
CA GLN A 297 -6.27 13.75 -5.70
C GLN A 297 -6.79 12.79 -6.78
N THR A 298 -6.38 11.52 -6.76
CA THR A 298 -6.95 10.49 -7.65
C THR A 298 -8.39 10.17 -7.28
N LEU A 299 -8.72 10.11 -5.98
CA LEU A 299 -10.11 9.95 -5.54
C LEU A 299 -10.99 11.11 -6.02
N ASP A 300 -10.46 12.35 -6.05
CA ASP A 300 -11.18 13.50 -6.63
C ASP A 300 -11.51 13.27 -8.11
N LEU A 301 -10.61 12.61 -8.87
CA LEU A 301 -10.90 12.20 -10.25
C LEU A 301 -11.97 11.11 -10.32
N PHE A 302 -11.94 10.12 -9.42
CA PHE A 302 -13.00 9.10 -9.37
C PHE A 302 -14.37 9.72 -9.08
N GLU A 303 -14.45 10.75 -8.23
CA GLU A 303 -15.70 11.48 -8.02
C GLU A 303 -16.17 12.17 -9.29
N LYS A 304 -15.27 12.83 -10.03
CA LYS A 304 -15.61 13.44 -11.33
C LYS A 304 -16.11 12.37 -12.32
N LEU A 305 -15.45 11.21 -12.37
CA LEU A 305 -15.87 10.08 -13.20
C LEU A 305 -17.27 9.60 -12.83
N CYS A 306 -17.51 9.33 -11.54
CA CYS A 306 -18.80 8.84 -11.06
C CYS A 306 -19.92 9.85 -11.32
N ARG A 307 -19.66 11.16 -11.13
CA ARG A 307 -20.63 12.22 -11.46
C ARG A 307 -20.95 12.26 -12.95
N ALA A 308 -19.93 12.20 -13.81
CA ALA A 308 -20.10 12.21 -15.27
C ALA A 308 -20.89 10.98 -15.76
N ARG A 309 -20.62 9.80 -15.19
CA ARG A 309 -21.30 8.53 -15.52
C ARG A 309 -22.59 8.29 -14.72
N ARG A 310 -22.97 9.21 -13.83
CA ARG A 310 -24.16 9.13 -12.94
C ARG A 310 -24.16 7.89 -12.02
N TYR A 311 -22.99 7.48 -11.56
CA TYR A 311 -22.84 6.43 -10.55
C TYR A 311 -23.04 7.02 -9.15
N LEU A 312 -23.87 6.36 -8.35
CA LEU A 312 -23.96 6.67 -6.92
C LEU A 312 -22.75 6.09 -6.21
N TYR A 313 -22.11 6.92 -5.39
CA TYR A 313 -20.87 6.56 -4.75
C TYR A 313 -20.78 7.07 -3.31
N VAL A 314 -19.86 6.45 -2.58
CA VAL A 314 -19.48 6.80 -1.22
C VAL A 314 -17.96 6.97 -1.19
N ARG A 315 -17.47 8.01 -0.48
CA ARG A 315 -16.04 8.26 -0.29
C ARG A 315 -15.63 8.18 1.18
N LEU A 316 -14.49 7.53 1.43
CA LEU A 316 -13.85 7.46 2.74
C LEU A 316 -12.35 7.81 2.61
N ASP A 317 -11.98 9.03 2.99
CA ASP A 317 -10.60 9.55 2.87
C ASP A 317 -9.98 10.02 4.19
N GLY A 318 -10.60 9.68 5.32
CA GLY A 318 -10.10 9.98 6.66
C GLY A 318 -10.62 11.28 7.27
N THR A 319 -11.28 12.13 6.49
CA THR A 319 -11.97 13.34 7.00
C THR A 319 -13.29 13.02 7.71
N MET A 320 -13.79 11.79 7.53
CA MET A 320 -15.11 11.38 8.00
C MET A 320 -15.07 10.95 9.48
N SER A 321 -16.04 11.43 10.26
CA SER A 321 -16.15 11.04 11.68
C SER A 321 -16.47 9.54 11.84
N ILE A 322 -16.05 8.97 12.98
CA ILE A 322 -16.21 7.53 13.27
C ILE A 322 -17.68 7.08 13.18
N LYS A 323 -18.62 7.86 13.76
CA LYS A 323 -20.05 7.56 13.70
C LYS A 323 -20.58 7.54 12.27
N LYS A 324 -20.18 8.52 11.45
CA LYS A 324 -20.58 8.59 10.04
C LYS A 324 -19.97 7.43 9.25
N ARG A 325 -18.73 7.03 9.57
CA ARG A 325 -18.03 5.89 8.97
C ARG A 325 -18.80 4.59 9.14
N ALA A 326 -19.21 4.25 10.37
CA ALA A 326 -19.98 3.04 10.62
C ALA A 326 -21.28 2.99 9.79
N LYS A 327 -22.07 4.07 9.83
CA LYS A 327 -23.35 4.17 9.10
C LYS A 327 -23.20 4.03 7.59
N VAL A 328 -22.16 4.64 7.03
CA VAL A 328 -21.90 4.61 5.59
C VAL A 328 -21.46 3.22 5.12
N VAL A 329 -20.65 2.52 5.93
CA VAL A 329 -20.22 1.14 5.66
C VAL A 329 -21.40 0.17 5.73
N GLU A 330 -22.21 0.28 6.78
CA GLU A 330 -23.42 -0.53 6.95
C GLU A 330 -24.39 -0.34 5.77
N ARG A 331 -24.64 0.93 5.39
CA ARG A 331 -25.45 1.25 4.23
C ARG A 331 -24.89 0.60 2.96
N PHE A 332 -23.59 0.72 2.68
CA PHE A 332 -23.00 0.14 1.48
C PHE A 332 -23.11 -1.40 1.46
N ASN A 333 -22.93 -2.05 2.61
CA ASN A 333 -23.05 -3.49 2.75
C ASN A 333 -24.50 -4.00 2.60
N SER A 334 -25.50 -3.14 2.79
CA SER A 334 -26.89 -3.51 2.54
C SER A 334 -27.12 -3.81 1.05
N PRO A 335 -27.72 -4.97 0.70
CA PRO A 335 -28.13 -5.27 -0.66
C PRO A 335 -29.14 -4.25 -1.23
N SER A 336 -29.91 -3.59 -0.36
CA SER A 336 -30.89 -2.57 -0.76
C SER A 336 -30.27 -1.19 -1.05
N SER A 337 -28.99 -0.98 -0.73
CA SER A 337 -28.36 0.30 -0.99
C SER A 337 -28.17 0.53 -2.49
N PRO A 338 -28.53 1.73 -2.99
CA PRO A 338 -28.36 2.08 -4.40
C PRO A 338 -26.91 2.49 -4.73
N ASP A 339 -26.03 2.55 -3.73
CA ASP A 339 -24.64 2.97 -3.90
C ASP A 339 -23.88 1.88 -4.69
N PHE A 340 -23.33 2.25 -5.84
CA PHE A 340 -22.62 1.35 -6.75
C PHE A 340 -21.12 1.29 -6.42
N VAL A 341 -20.52 2.45 -6.10
CA VAL A 341 -19.08 2.59 -5.86
C VAL A 341 -18.79 2.98 -4.42
N PHE A 342 -17.85 2.30 -3.78
CA PHE A 342 -17.24 2.74 -2.52
C PHE A 342 -15.77 3.04 -2.77
N MET A 343 -15.38 4.31 -2.73
CA MET A 343 -14.00 4.72 -2.90
C MET A 343 -13.33 5.03 -1.57
N LEU A 344 -12.12 4.54 -1.37
CA LEU A 344 -11.35 4.82 -0.17
C LEU A 344 -9.87 5.05 -0.49
N SER A 345 -9.21 5.83 0.37
CA SER A 345 -7.75 5.82 0.36
C SER A 345 -7.24 4.56 1.08
N SER A 346 -6.17 3.96 0.56
CA SER A 346 -5.54 2.77 1.16
C SER A 346 -5.24 2.94 2.65
N LYS A 347 -4.86 4.16 3.05
CA LYS A 347 -4.53 4.53 4.43
C LYS A 347 -5.74 4.88 5.31
N ALA A 348 -6.85 5.34 4.72
CA ALA A 348 -8.06 5.68 5.49
C ALA A 348 -8.92 4.46 5.84
N GLY A 349 -8.64 3.31 5.23
CA GLY A 349 -9.39 2.06 5.44
C GLY A 349 -9.40 1.55 6.88
N GLY A 350 -8.47 1.98 7.76
CA GLY A 350 -8.44 1.61 9.18
C GLY A 350 -8.40 0.10 9.47
N CYS A 351 -8.38 -0.28 10.74
CA CYS A 351 -8.53 -1.68 11.12
C CYS A 351 -9.98 -2.15 10.92
N GLY A 352 -10.15 -3.43 10.57
CA GLY A 352 -11.47 -4.09 10.62
C GLY A 352 -12.55 -3.65 9.64
N LEU A 353 -12.33 -2.66 8.77
CA LEU A 353 -13.31 -2.27 7.76
C LEU A 353 -13.70 -3.46 6.87
N ASN A 354 -15.00 -3.76 6.83
CA ASN A 354 -15.57 -4.88 6.08
C ASN A 354 -16.50 -4.35 4.99
N LEU A 355 -16.19 -4.62 3.72
CA LEU A 355 -16.91 -4.12 2.55
C LEU A 355 -17.48 -5.28 1.72
N ILE A 356 -18.06 -6.28 2.39
CA ILE A 356 -18.63 -7.50 1.78
C ILE A 356 -19.86 -7.25 0.89
N GLY A 357 -20.45 -6.04 0.92
CA GLY A 357 -21.50 -5.67 -0.03
C GLY A 357 -20.99 -5.51 -1.47
N ALA A 358 -19.68 -5.30 -1.63
CA ALA A 358 -19.01 -5.40 -2.91
C ALA A 358 -18.43 -6.78 -3.11
N ASN A 359 -18.18 -7.11 -4.37
CA ASN A 359 -17.46 -8.32 -4.78
C ASN A 359 -16.39 -8.01 -5.84
N ARG A 360 -16.21 -6.73 -6.21
CA ARG A 360 -15.16 -6.27 -7.12
C ARG A 360 -14.37 -5.15 -6.45
N LEU A 361 -13.04 -5.21 -6.51
CA LEU A 361 -12.16 -4.18 -5.98
C LEU A 361 -11.11 -3.79 -7.01
N VAL A 362 -10.95 -2.50 -7.28
CA VAL A 362 -9.90 -1.96 -8.13
C VAL A 362 -8.87 -1.23 -7.27
N MET A 363 -7.66 -1.79 -7.22
CA MET A 363 -6.45 -1.13 -6.75
C MET A 363 -5.85 -0.34 -7.91
N PHE A 364 -6.03 0.98 -7.90
CA PHE A 364 -5.72 1.83 -9.05
C PHE A 364 -4.25 2.22 -9.19
N ASP A 365 -3.53 2.30 -8.06
CA ASP A 365 -2.12 2.64 -8.04
C ASP A 365 -1.38 1.85 -6.94
N PRO A 366 -0.15 1.37 -7.20
CA PRO A 366 0.60 0.58 -6.24
C PRO A 366 1.29 1.45 -5.18
N ASP A 367 1.30 0.97 -3.93
CA ASP A 367 2.13 1.54 -2.86
C ASP A 367 3.56 0.96 -2.89
N TRP A 368 4.53 1.63 -2.27
CA TRP A 368 5.88 1.04 -2.15
C TRP A 368 5.94 -0.13 -1.16
N ASN A 369 4.98 -0.19 -0.23
CA ASN A 369 4.87 -1.27 0.74
C ASN A 369 3.75 -2.24 0.34
N PRO A 370 4.06 -3.49 -0.03
CA PRO A 370 3.05 -4.48 -0.42
C PRO A 370 1.98 -4.71 0.66
N ALA A 371 2.32 -4.57 1.93
CA ALA A 371 1.38 -4.77 3.04
C ALA A 371 0.19 -3.80 3.00
N ASN A 372 0.41 -2.56 2.51
CA ASN A 372 -0.65 -1.56 2.40
C ASN A 372 -1.67 -1.98 1.34
N ASP A 373 -1.18 -2.44 0.18
CA ASP A 373 -2.03 -2.92 -0.91
C ASP A 373 -2.82 -4.17 -0.47
N GLU A 374 -2.15 -5.16 0.13
CA GLU A 374 -2.78 -6.39 0.62
C GLU A 374 -3.85 -6.10 1.67
N GLN A 375 -3.58 -5.20 2.60
CA GLN A 375 -4.53 -4.81 3.63
C GLN A 375 -5.78 -4.16 3.04
N ALA A 376 -5.65 -3.41 1.96
CA ALA A 376 -6.77 -2.78 1.26
C ALA A 376 -7.54 -3.79 0.37
N MET A 377 -6.85 -4.72 -0.29
CA MET A 377 -7.50 -5.79 -1.08
C MET A 377 -8.28 -6.77 -0.20
N ALA A 378 -7.78 -7.05 1.01
CA ALA A 378 -8.42 -7.94 1.99
C ALA A 378 -9.69 -7.36 2.64
N ARG A 379 -10.33 -6.33 2.06
CA ARG A 379 -11.56 -5.69 2.59
C ARG A 379 -12.84 -6.23 2.00
N VAL A 380 -12.75 -6.87 0.84
CA VAL A 380 -13.89 -7.39 0.08
C VAL A 380 -13.99 -8.92 0.19
N TRP A 381 -12.85 -9.61 0.15
CA TRP A 381 -12.77 -11.05 0.37
C TRP A 381 -12.58 -11.35 1.87
N ARG A 382 -13.70 -11.40 2.58
CA ARG A 382 -13.79 -11.57 4.05
C ARG A 382 -15.00 -12.42 4.41
N ASP A 383 -15.04 -12.82 5.68
CA ASP A 383 -16.19 -13.52 6.25
C ASP A 383 -17.51 -12.73 6.03
N GLY A 384 -18.55 -13.46 5.61
CA GLY A 384 -19.82 -12.92 5.13
C GLY A 384 -19.90 -12.65 3.63
N GLN A 385 -18.81 -12.78 2.87
CA GLN A 385 -18.84 -12.71 1.40
C GLN A 385 -19.60 -13.91 0.81
N LYS A 386 -20.47 -13.65 -0.17
CA LYS A 386 -21.34 -14.66 -0.80
C LYS A 386 -21.12 -14.81 -2.30
N LYS A 387 -20.40 -13.88 -2.93
CA LYS A 387 -20.11 -13.87 -4.36
C LYS A 387 -18.62 -14.12 -4.61
N THR A 388 -18.33 -14.63 -5.79
CA THR A 388 -16.96 -14.64 -6.33
C THR A 388 -16.39 -13.22 -6.30
N CYS A 389 -15.18 -13.09 -5.74
CA CYS A 389 -14.50 -11.82 -5.60
C CYS A 389 -13.52 -11.59 -6.74
N TYR A 390 -13.49 -10.38 -7.29
CA TYR A 390 -12.54 -9.96 -8.32
C TYR A 390 -11.68 -8.81 -7.82
N ILE A 391 -10.37 -8.98 -7.85
CA ILE A 391 -9.39 -7.97 -7.43
C ILE A 391 -8.58 -7.56 -8.66
N TYR A 392 -8.70 -6.30 -9.06
CA TYR A 392 -7.96 -5.70 -10.17
C TYR A 392 -6.83 -4.84 -9.62
N ARG A 393 -5.61 -5.05 -10.08
CA ARG A 393 -4.45 -4.21 -9.78
C ARG A 393 -3.99 -3.56 -11.07
N LEU A 394 -4.31 -2.28 -11.25
CA LEU A 394 -3.99 -1.56 -12.48
C LEU A 394 -2.57 -1.00 -12.40
N LEU A 395 -1.78 -1.24 -13.44
CA LEU A 395 -0.40 -0.76 -13.56
C LEU A 395 -0.20 -0.13 -14.94
N SER A 396 0.53 0.97 -15.04
CA SER A 396 0.97 1.47 -16.33
C SER A 396 2.19 0.67 -16.85
N ALA A 397 2.03 -0.04 -17.98
CA ALA A 397 3.04 -0.92 -18.57
C ALA A 397 4.33 -0.16 -18.93
N GLY A 398 5.49 -0.75 -18.63
CA GLY A 398 6.80 -0.17 -18.96
C GLY A 398 7.14 1.13 -18.22
N THR A 399 6.40 1.47 -17.17
CA THR A 399 6.59 2.71 -16.38
C THR A 399 7.16 2.45 -14.99
N ILE A 400 7.37 3.52 -14.23
CA ILE A 400 7.71 3.46 -12.81
C ILE A 400 6.75 2.58 -11.98
N GLU A 401 5.48 2.46 -12.36
CA GLU A 401 4.52 1.64 -11.60
C GLU A 401 4.82 0.15 -11.68
N GLU A 402 5.22 -0.36 -12.84
CA GLU A 402 5.68 -1.76 -12.96
C GLU A 402 6.97 -1.98 -12.16
N LYS A 403 7.89 -1.01 -12.13
CA LYS A 403 9.09 -1.11 -11.28
C LYS A 403 8.75 -1.12 -9.79
N ILE A 404 7.76 -0.32 -9.36
CA ILE A 404 7.26 -0.36 -7.97
C ILE A 404 6.67 -1.73 -7.66
N PHE A 405 5.87 -2.28 -8.59
CA PHE A 405 5.23 -3.58 -8.44
C PHE A 405 6.24 -4.76 -8.41
N GLN A 406 7.27 -4.72 -9.25
CA GLN A 406 8.39 -5.69 -9.18
C GLN A 406 9.08 -5.65 -7.82
N ARG A 407 9.32 -4.45 -7.29
CA ARG A 407 9.91 -4.26 -5.96
C ARG A 407 9.00 -4.75 -4.84
N GLN A 408 7.69 -4.59 -4.96
CA GLN A 408 6.74 -5.21 -4.03
C GLN A 408 6.89 -6.74 -4.03
N SER A 409 6.96 -7.36 -5.21
CA SER A 409 7.08 -8.80 -5.37
C SER A 409 8.39 -9.32 -4.74
N HIS A 410 9.50 -8.64 -5.03
CA HIS A 410 10.80 -8.91 -4.42
C HIS A 410 10.79 -8.78 -2.88
N LYS A 411 10.11 -7.76 -2.33
CA LYS A 411 9.92 -7.62 -0.87
C LYS A 411 9.06 -8.72 -0.25
N LYS A 412 8.04 -9.21 -0.96
CA LYS A 412 7.22 -10.32 -0.49
C LYS A 412 8.04 -11.61 -0.45
N ALA A 413 8.79 -11.91 -1.50
CA ALA A 413 9.72 -13.03 -1.55
C ALA A 413 10.70 -12.98 -0.36
N LEU A 414 11.33 -11.83 -0.11
CA LEU A 414 12.21 -11.62 1.05
C LEU A 414 11.55 -11.97 2.40
N SER A 415 10.32 -11.50 2.61
CA SER A 415 9.59 -11.75 3.86
C SER A 415 9.24 -13.23 4.03
N SER A 416 8.96 -13.92 2.92
CA SER A 416 8.75 -15.38 2.90
C SER A 416 10.05 -16.10 3.26
N CYS A 417 11.16 -15.77 2.61
CA CYS A 417 12.49 -16.36 2.83
C CYS A 417 12.98 -16.36 4.28
N VAL A 418 12.73 -15.27 5.04
CA VAL A 418 13.23 -15.18 6.42
C VAL A 418 12.36 -15.95 7.41
N VAL A 419 11.06 -16.08 7.13
CA VAL A 419 10.10 -16.70 8.06
C VAL A 419 9.80 -18.16 7.70
N ASP A 420 9.86 -18.48 6.41
CA ASP A 420 9.51 -19.78 5.82
C ASP A 420 10.75 -20.52 5.24
N GLU A 421 11.97 -20.06 5.55
CA GLU A 421 13.26 -20.68 5.18
C GLU A 421 13.53 -20.79 3.65
N GLU A 422 12.90 -19.97 2.82
CA GLU A 422 13.12 -19.95 1.36
C GLU A 422 14.41 -19.17 0.96
N GLN A 423 15.06 -19.55 -0.15
CA GLN A 423 16.35 -18.98 -0.61
C GLN A 423 16.19 -17.76 -1.55
N ASP A 424 17.25 -16.94 -1.58
CA ASP A 424 17.58 -15.85 -2.53
C ASP A 424 16.70 -14.60 -2.61
N VAL A 425 17.17 -13.48 -2.05
CA VAL A 425 16.88 -12.12 -2.54
C VAL A 425 17.88 -11.07 -1.96
N GLU A 426 18.46 -10.19 -2.80
CA GLU A 426 19.36 -9.07 -2.42
C GLU A 426 18.62 -7.89 -1.73
N ARG A 427 19.32 -7.04 -0.96
CA ARG A 427 18.68 -6.16 0.04
C ARG A 427 18.76 -4.65 -0.16
N HIS A 428 19.50 -4.12 -1.13
CA HIS A 428 19.64 -2.67 -1.28
C HIS A 428 19.63 -2.21 -2.72
N PHE A 429 19.10 -1.01 -2.94
CA PHE A 429 19.08 -0.38 -4.25
C PHE A 429 20.49 -0.26 -4.80
N SER A 430 20.76 -0.96 -5.89
CA SER A 430 21.90 -0.59 -6.72
C SER A 430 21.62 0.76 -7.40
N LEU A 431 22.67 1.53 -7.69
CA LEU A 431 22.50 2.75 -8.49
C LEU A 431 21.89 2.44 -9.87
N GLY A 432 22.16 1.25 -10.42
CA GLY A 432 21.53 0.76 -11.65
C GLY A 432 20.02 0.64 -11.49
N GLU A 433 19.55 -0.03 -10.44
CA GLU A 433 18.12 -0.19 -10.14
C GLU A 433 17.39 1.13 -9.88
N LEU A 434 18.07 2.13 -9.33
CA LEU A 434 17.48 3.46 -9.17
C LEU A 434 17.33 4.19 -10.50
N LYS A 435 18.28 4.02 -11.42
CA LYS A 435 18.16 4.57 -12.78
C LYS A 435 17.05 3.88 -13.55
N GLU A 436 16.86 2.58 -13.36
CA GLU A 436 15.76 1.82 -13.98
C GLU A 436 14.36 2.33 -13.61
N LEU A 437 14.18 2.99 -12.46
CA LEU A 437 12.90 3.62 -12.09
C LEU A 437 12.46 4.71 -13.07
N PHE A 438 13.42 5.32 -13.76
CA PHE A 438 13.21 6.46 -14.65
C PHE A 438 13.33 6.08 -16.12
N ILE A 439 13.28 4.78 -16.44
CA ILE A 439 13.22 4.27 -17.81
C ILE A 439 11.75 4.05 -18.18
N LEU A 440 11.39 4.48 -19.39
CA LEU A 440 10.11 4.18 -20.02
C LEU A 440 10.36 3.14 -21.12
N ASP A 441 9.69 1.99 -21.03
CA ASP A 441 9.65 0.99 -22.10
C ASP A 441 8.29 1.05 -22.80
N GLU A 442 8.30 1.33 -24.10
CA GLU A 442 7.08 1.44 -24.91
C GLU A 442 6.76 0.14 -25.68
N ALA A 443 7.75 -0.72 -25.86
CA ALA A 443 7.64 -1.90 -26.70
C ALA A 443 7.14 -3.11 -25.91
N SER A 444 7.51 -3.21 -24.64
CA SER A 444 7.12 -4.31 -23.78
C SER A 444 5.61 -4.35 -23.52
N LEU A 445 5.03 -5.56 -23.54
CA LEU A 445 3.65 -5.80 -23.09
C LEU A 445 3.54 -5.72 -21.57
N SER A 446 4.58 -6.17 -20.86
CA SER A 446 4.81 -5.97 -19.43
C SER A 446 6.29 -6.20 -19.13
N ASP A 447 6.98 -5.17 -18.65
CA ASP A 447 8.40 -5.27 -18.28
C ASP A 447 8.58 -6.23 -17.10
N THR A 448 7.52 -6.42 -16.29
CA THR A 448 7.50 -7.46 -15.26
C THR A 448 7.58 -8.86 -15.86
N HIS A 449 6.83 -9.16 -16.92
CA HIS A 449 6.87 -10.47 -17.58
C HIS A 449 8.24 -10.72 -18.24
N ASP A 450 8.81 -9.69 -18.88
CA ASP A 450 10.09 -9.81 -19.58
C ASP A 450 11.24 -10.11 -18.62
N ARG A 451 11.23 -9.51 -17.42
CA ARG A 451 12.20 -9.78 -16.34
C ARG A 451 12.09 -11.18 -15.74
N LEU A 452 10.91 -11.80 -15.78
CA LEU A 452 10.74 -13.18 -15.30
C LEU A 452 11.43 -14.22 -16.20
N HIS A 453 11.83 -13.85 -17.42
CA HIS A 453 12.37 -14.77 -18.43
C HIS A 453 11.52 -16.04 -18.55
N CYS A 454 10.19 -15.84 -18.66
CA CYS A 454 9.21 -16.91 -18.52
C CYS A 454 9.38 -18.00 -19.57
N ARG A 455 9.68 -19.24 -19.12
CA ARG A 455 9.81 -20.42 -19.99
C ARG A 455 8.47 -21.05 -20.37
N ARG A 456 7.36 -20.59 -19.79
CA ARG A 456 6.00 -21.09 -20.06
C ARG A 456 5.31 -20.34 -21.20
N CYS A 457 5.80 -19.16 -21.55
CA CYS A 457 5.27 -18.31 -22.61
C CYS A 457 6.18 -18.38 -23.85
N VAL A 458 5.62 -18.70 -25.01
CA VAL A 458 6.33 -18.73 -26.30
C VAL A 458 5.57 -17.84 -27.27
N ASN A 459 6.26 -16.92 -27.95
CA ASN A 459 5.65 -15.92 -28.85
C ASN A 459 4.48 -15.19 -28.18
N SER A 460 4.69 -14.74 -26.94
CA SER A 460 3.68 -14.04 -26.16
C SER A 460 2.41 -14.85 -25.91
N ARG A 461 2.43 -16.19 -25.97
CA ARG A 461 1.30 -17.04 -25.58
C ARG A 461 1.73 -18.04 -24.53
N GLN A 462 0.93 -18.19 -23.48
CA GLN A 462 1.16 -19.22 -22.49
C GLN A 462 0.88 -20.59 -23.09
N ILE A 463 1.92 -21.42 -23.18
CA ILE A 463 1.84 -22.78 -23.73
C ILE A 463 1.72 -23.82 -22.60
N ARG A 464 2.32 -23.53 -21.44
CA ARG A 464 2.25 -24.40 -20.26
C ARG A 464 1.50 -23.70 -19.12
N PRO A 465 0.55 -24.39 -18.47
CA PRO A 465 -0.13 -23.83 -17.31
C PRO A 465 0.86 -23.60 -16.16
N PRO A 466 0.52 -22.76 -15.18
CA PRO A 466 1.26 -22.69 -13.92
C PRO A 466 1.22 -24.03 -13.16
N PRO A 467 2.13 -24.24 -12.19
CA PRO A 467 2.17 -25.47 -11.39
C PRO A 467 0.86 -25.75 -10.66
N ASP A 468 0.51 -27.03 -10.54
CA ASP A 468 -0.65 -27.47 -9.75
C ASP A 468 -0.49 -27.05 -8.28
N GLY A 469 -1.57 -26.54 -7.68
CA GLY A 469 -1.56 -26.03 -6.30
C GLY A 469 -1.10 -24.58 -6.15
N SER A 470 -0.70 -23.90 -7.24
CA SER A 470 -0.45 -22.46 -7.20
C SER A 470 -1.74 -21.66 -7.00
N ASP A 471 -1.66 -20.58 -6.22
CA ASP A 471 -2.80 -19.74 -5.84
C ASP A 471 -2.44 -18.25 -5.86
N CYS A 472 -3.35 -17.38 -5.41
CA CYS A 472 -3.11 -15.93 -5.36
C CYS A 472 -1.97 -15.50 -4.41
N THR A 473 -1.41 -16.39 -3.60
CA THR A 473 -0.26 -16.11 -2.72
C THR A 473 1.08 -16.53 -3.34
N SER A 474 1.04 -17.35 -4.39
CA SER A 474 2.21 -17.76 -5.17
C SER A 474 2.88 -16.59 -5.90
N ASP A 475 4.15 -16.77 -6.26
CA ASP A 475 4.91 -15.81 -7.07
C ASP A 475 4.25 -15.59 -8.45
N LEU A 476 4.40 -14.38 -9.02
CA LEU A 476 3.86 -14.05 -10.35
C LEU A 476 4.39 -14.96 -11.47
N ALA A 477 5.60 -15.50 -11.32
CA ALA A 477 6.14 -16.51 -12.22
C ALA A 477 5.32 -17.81 -12.24
N GLN A 478 4.49 -18.04 -11.22
CA GLN A 478 3.58 -19.17 -11.06
C GLN A 478 2.11 -18.77 -11.30
N TRP A 479 1.82 -17.58 -11.81
CA TRP A 479 0.46 -17.17 -12.19
C TRP A 479 0.15 -17.49 -13.66
N ASN A 480 -1.11 -17.35 -14.06
CA ASN A 480 -1.47 -17.37 -15.47
C ASN A 480 -1.03 -16.08 -16.16
N HIS A 481 -0.50 -16.20 -17.37
CA HIS A 481 0.13 -15.12 -18.13
C HIS A 481 -0.66 -14.92 -19.43
N CYS A 482 -1.38 -13.81 -19.53
CA CYS A 482 -2.28 -13.53 -20.65
C CYS A 482 -1.84 -12.28 -21.41
N THR A 483 -1.64 -12.42 -22.72
CA THR A 483 -1.40 -11.30 -23.66
C THR A 483 -2.61 -10.98 -24.52
N ASP A 484 -3.63 -11.82 -24.41
CA ASP A 484 -4.94 -11.62 -25.01
C ASP A 484 -6.01 -12.03 -24.00
N LYS A 485 -7.26 -11.72 -24.31
CA LYS A 485 -8.40 -11.98 -23.42
C LYS A 485 -8.70 -13.47 -23.19
N ARG A 486 -8.11 -14.39 -23.97
CA ARG A 486 -8.41 -15.83 -23.87
C ARG A 486 -7.85 -16.38 -22.57
N GLY A 487 -8.63 -17.23 -21.91
CA GLY A 487 -8.26 -17.85 -20.63
C GLY A 487 -8.58 -17.00 -19.40
N LEU A 488 -8.97 -15.73 -19.56
CA LEU A 488 -9.45 -14.92 -18.44
C LEU A 488 -10.79 -15.46 -17.91
N GLN A 489 -10.89 -15.66 -16.60
CA GLN A 489 -12.11 -16.15 -15.95
C GLN A 489 -13.12 -15.03 -15.60
N ASP A 490 -12.80 -13.78 -15.93
CA ASP A 490 -13.67 -12.62 -15.66
C ASP A 490 -14.20 -12.02 -16.97
N GLU A 491 -15.49 -12.21 -17.22
CA GLU A 491 -16.18 -11.66 -18.39
C GLU A 491 -16.14 -10.14 -18.43
N VAL A 492 -16.13 -9.48 -17.26
CA VAL A 492 -16.04 -8.01 -17.19
C VAL A 492 -14.70 -7.53 -17.74
N LEU A 493 -13.60 -8.14 -17.31
CA LEU A 493 -12.28 -7.81 -17.84
C LEU A 493 -12.11 -8.17 -19.31
N GLN A 494 -12.70 -9.28 -19.78
CA GLN A 494 -12.68 -9.63 -21.20
C GLN A 494 -13.38 -8.56 -22.06
N ALA A 495 -14.58 -8.13 -21.65
CA ALA A 495 -15.32 -7.08 -22.36
C ALA A 495 -14.63 -5.71 -22.25
N ALA A 496 -14.01 -5.40 -21.10
CA ALA A 496 -13.19 -4.21 -20.95
C ALA A 496 -11.93 -4.26 -21.85
N TRP A 497 -11.33 -5.45 -22.03
CA TRP A 497 -10.24 -5.65 -22.98
C TRP A 497 -10.68 -5.38 -24.42
N ASP A 498 -11.86 -5.86 -24.82
CA ASP A 498 -12.39 -5.61 -26.16
C ASP A 498 -12.66 -4.12 -26.42
N ALA A 499 -13.32 -3.46 -25.46
CA ALA A 499 -13.66 -2.05 -25.57
C ALA A 499 -12.43 -1.13 -25.45
N ALA A 500 -11.43 -1.55 -24.68
CA ALA A 500 -10.16 -0.86 -24.46
C ALA A 500 -9.00 -1.58 -25.16
N SER A 501 -9.23 -2.10 -26.38
CA SER A 501 -8.29 -3.01 -27.07
C SER A 501 -6.89 -2.44 -27.28
N THR A 502 -6.73 -1.11 -27.25
CA THR A 502 -5.43 -0.44 -27.32
C THR A 502 -4.78 -0.17 -25.96
N ALA A 503 -5.56 -0.26 -24.87
CA ALA A 503 -5.18 0.13 -23.52
C ALA A 503 -4.70 -1.04 -22.66
N ILE A 504 -5.23 -2.26 -22.77
CA ILE A 504 -4.71 -3.42 -22.01
C ILE A 504 -3.65 -4.15 -22.83
N THR A 505 -2.46 -4.35 -22.25
CA THR A 505 -1.33 -5.00 -22.93
C THR A 505 -1.04 -6.40 -22.42
N PHE A 506 -1.25 -6.64 -21.12
CA PHE A 506 -0.92 -7.89 -20.46
C PHE A 506 -1.74 -8.05 -19.18
N VAL A 507 -2.09 -9.28 -18.82
CA VAL A 507 -2.71 -9.60 -17.53
C VAL A 507 -2.03 -10.80 -16.89
N PHE A 508 -1.60 -10.64 -15.65
CA PHE A 508 -1.34 -11.77 -14.76
C PHE A 508 -2.63 -12.08 -14.02
N HIS A 509 -3.05 -13.34 -13.97
CA HIS A 509 -4.20 -13.71 -13.16
C HIS A 509 -4.05 -15.03 -12.43
N GLN A 510 -4.68 -15.11 -11.27
CA GLN A 510 -4.77 -16.35 -10.50
C GLN A 510 -6.02 -16.37 -9.64
N ARG A 511 -6.43 -17.57 -9.22
CA ARG A 511 -7.55 -17.79 -8.30
C ARG A 511 -7.11 -18.39 -6.98
N SER A 512 -7.91 -18.21 -5.93
CA SER A 512 -7.61 -18.73 -4.59
C SER A 512 -7.75 -20.24 -4.47
N HIS A 513 -8.73 -20.84 -5.16
CA HIS A 513 -9.02 -22.27 -5.17
C HIS A 513 -9.95 -22.57 -6.34
N GLU A 514 -10.10 -23.84 -6.69
CA GLU A 514 -11.12 -24.27 -7.64
C GLU A 514 -12.51 -24.17 -7.03
N GLU A 515 -13.50 -23.76 -7.82
CA GLU A 515 -14.89 -23.73 -7.37
C GLU A 515 -15.34 -25.17 -7.09
N GLN A 516 -15.48 -25.51 -5.80
CA GLN A 516 -15.99 -26.81 -5.39
C GLN A 516 -17.48 -26.87 -5.75
N ARG A 517 -17.82 -27.53 -6.86
CA ARG A 517 -19.21 -27.87 -7.22
C ARG A 517 -19.78 -28.76 -6.11
N GLY A 518 -20.55 -28.21 -5.17
CA GLY A 518 -21.31 -29.04 -4.21
C GLY A 518 -21.61 -28.47 -2.82
N LEU A 519 -21.07 -27.32 -2.43
CA LEU A 519 -21.41 -26.68 -1.14
C LEU A 519 -22.41 -25.55 -1.39
N ARG A 520 -23.68 -25.90 -1.57
CA ARG A 520 -24.81 -24.97 -1.47
C ARG A 520 -25.54 -25.17 -0.16
#